data_AF-E9SI53-F1
#
_entry.id   AF-E9SI53-F1
#
_cell.length_a   1.000
_cell.length_b   1.000
_cell.length_c   1.000
_cell.angle_alpha   90.00
_cell.angle_beta   90.00
_cell.angle_gamma   90.00
#
_symmetry.space_group_name_H-M   'P 1'
#
loop_
_entity.id
_entity.type
_entity.pdbx_description
1 polymer ?
#
loop_
_entity_poly.entity_id
_entity_poly.type
_entity_poly.pdbx_seq_one_letter_code
_entity_poly.pdbx_strand_id
1 'polypeptide(L)' 'MNNIQTEKEYQAELLGILRDKKGFTIRNATDFDRRFAIDREMLFVFLNDTQPDIIEECKKSLIFEYVTGKKEVS' A
#
# COMPACT_ATOMS: atom_id res chain seq x y z
N MET A 1 26.38 15.58 18.89
CA MET A 1 24.92 15.76 18.99
C MET A 1 24.47 16.39 17.69
N ASN A 2 23.74 15.66 16.86
CA ASN A 2 23.15 16.26 15.67
C ASN A 2 22.10 17.24 16.16
N ASN A 3 22.35 18.55 16.00
CA ASN A 3 21.28 19.53 16.11
C ASN A 3 20.31 19.15 14.99
N ILE A 4 19.15 18.62 15.34
CA ILE A 4 18.04 18.47 14.42
C ILE A 4 17.63 19.91 14.08
N GLN A 5 18.07 20.42 12.94
CA GLN A 5 18.05 21.85 12.65
C GLN A 5 16.68 22.30 12.16
N THR A 6 15.83 21.36 11.77
CA THR A 6 14.49 21.63 11.26
C THR A 6 13.47 20.61 11.76
N GLU A 7 12.22 21.04 11.88
CA GLU A 7 11.09 20.17 12.26
C GLU A 7 10.96 18.94 11.33
N LYS A 8 11.29 19.10 10.04
CA LYS A 8 11.25 18.02 9.05
C LYS A 8 12.25 16.91 9.35
N GLU A 9 13.46 17.27 9.77
CA GLU A 9 14.47 16.28 10.17
C GLU A 9 14.05 15.53 11.43
N TYR A 10 13.41 16.22 12.38
CA TYR A 10 12.85 15.61 13.57
C TYR A 10 11.74 14.60 13.24
N GLN A 11 10.82 15.00 12.37
CA GLN A 11 9.74 14.13 11.90
C GLN A 11 10.30 12.89 11.19
N ALA A 12 11.34 13.05 10.36
CA ALA A 12 12.00 11.93 9.69
C ALA A 12 12.67 10.96 10.67
N GLU A 13 13.38 11.46 11.69
CA GLU A 13 13.96 10.61 12.74
C GLU A 13 12.88 9.84 13.51
N LEU A 14 11.79 10.50 13.91
CA LEU A 14 10.69 9.84 14.62
C LEU A 14 10.08 8.71 13.79
N LEU A 15 9.84 8.96 12.49
CA LEU A 15 9.35 7.94 11.58
C LEU A 15 10.32 6.75 11.45
N GLY A 16 11.63 7.03 11.38
CA GLY A 16 12.67 5.99 11.38
C GLY A 16 12.64 5.12 12.63
N ILE A 17 12.52 5.74 13.81
CA ILE A 17 12.44 5.02 15.09
C ILE A 17 11.19 4.13 15.14
N LEU A 18 10.04 4.65 14.68
CA LEU A 18 8.78 3.89 14.65
C LEU A 18 8.86 2.70 13.70
N ARG A 19 9.49 2.85 12.54
CA ARG A 19 9.74 1.75 11.60
C ARG A 19 10.61 0.67 12.24
N ASP A 20 11.77 1.06 12.77
CA ASP A 20 12.80 0.10 13.19
C ASP A 20 12.46 -0.61 14.50
N LYS A 21 11.79 0.07 15.45
CA LYS A 21 11.52 -0.48 16.78
C LYS A 21 10.10 -1.00 16.98
N LYS A 22 9.16 -0.56 16.16
CA LYS A 22 7.73 -0.81 16.37
C LYS A 22 7.02 -1.38 15.14
N GLY A 23 7.75 -1.62 14.04
CA GLY A 23 7.22 -2.25 12.84
C GLY A 23 6.25 -1.36 12.07
N PHE A 24 6.32 -0.03 12.24
CA PHE A 24 5.47 0.88 11.48
C PHE A 24 5.96 1.00 10.04
N THR A 25 5.04 0.88 9.09
CA THR A 25 5.34 1.14 7.67
C THR A 25 5.24 2.64 7.40
N ILE A 26 6.36 3.25 7.01
CA ILE A 26 6.39 4.65 6.56
C ILE A 26 5.84 4.71 5.14
N ARG A 27 4.86 5.57 4.88
CA ARG A 27 4.20 5.72 3.57
C ARG A 27 3.90 7.17 3.24
N ASN A 28 3.72 7.48 1.96
CA ASN A 28 3.41 8.84 1.55
C ASN A 28 1.92 9.12 1.75
N ALA A 29 1.60 10.36 2.11
CA ALA A 29 0.21 10.79 2.26
C ALA A 29 -0.59 10.72 0.95
N THR A 30 0.10 10.68 -0.20
CA THR A 30 -0.50 10.52 -1.53
C THR A 30 -1.08 9.13 -1.78
N ASP A 31 -0.60 8.13 -1.03
CA ASP A 31 -0.99 6.72 -1.22
C ASP A 31 -2.33 6.43 -0.53
N PHE A 32 -2.71 7.30 0.42
CA PHE A 32 -3.99 7.28 1.09
C PHE A 32 -5.09 7.94 0.24
N ASP A 33 -6.09 7.16 -0.20
CA ASP A 33 -7.25 7.71 -0.91
C ASP A 33 -8.24 8.30 0.09
N ARG A 34 -8.30 9.64 0.14
CA ARG A 34 -9.20 10.38 1.03
C ARG A 34 -10.69 10.09 0.77
N ARG A 35 -11.10 9.73 -0.45
CA ARG A 35 -12.52 9.46 -0.78
C ARG A 35 -13.01 8.19 -0.13
N PHE A 36 -12.13 7.19 -0.05
CA PHE A 36 -12.44 5.88 0.53
C PHE A 36 -11.86 5.71 1.93
N ALA A 37 -11.10 6.70 2.42
CA ALA A 37 -10.38 6.67 3.70
C ALA A 37 -9.51 5.42 3.88
N ILE A 38 -8.98 4.91 2.77
CA ILE A 38 -8.24 3.66 2.70
C ILE A 38 -6.95 3.90 1.93
N ASP A 39 -5.89 3.24 2.39
CA ASP A 39 -4.68 3.13 1.62
C ASP A 39 -4.71 1.88 0.75
N ARG A 40 -4.55 2.08 -0.56
CA ARG A 40 -4.71 1.04 -1.56
C ARG A 40 -3.64 -0.04 -1.44
N GLU A 41 -2.40 0.31 -1.14
CA GLU A 41 -1.33 -0.69 -1.03
C GLU A 41 -1.55 -1.59 0.17
N MET A 42 -1.94 -1.04 1.32
CA MET A 42 -2.24 -1.85 2.50
C MET A 42 -3.48 -2.71 2.32
N LEU A 43 -4.48 -2.23 1.60
CA LEU A 43 -5.62 -3.07 1.23
C LEU A 43 -5.17 -4.26 0.39
N PHE A 44 -4.34 -4.05 -0.63
CA PHE A 44 -3.86 -5.16 -1.46
C PHE A 44 -2.94 -6.11 -0.70
N VAL A 45 -2.07 -5.63 0.18
CA VAL A 45 -1.27 -6.50 1.07
C VAL A 45 -2.20 -7.36 1.92
N PHE A 46 -3.18 -6.74 2.58
CA PHE A 46 -4.17 -7.46 3.38
C PHE A 46 -4.94 -8.51 2.57
N LEU A 47 -5.38 -8.17 1.37
CA LEU A 47 -6.10 -9.11 0.50
C LEU A 47 -5.19 -10.25 0.01
N ASN A 48 -3.92 -9.99 -0.31
CA ASN A 48 -2.97 -11.05 -0.65
C ASN A 48 -2.69 -11.97 0.55
N ASP A 49 -2.61 -11.42 1.77
CA ASP A 49 -2.31 -12.20 2.97
C ASP A 49 -3.50 -13.05 3.43
N THR A 50 -4.73 -12.58 3.19
CA THR A 50 -5.96 -13.25 3.65
C THR A 50 -6.64 -14.10 2.57
N GLN A 51 -6.57 -13.67 1.31
CA GLN A 51 -7.32 -14.23 0.18
C GLN A 51 -6.46 -14.29 -1.11
N PRO A 52 -5.30 -14.98 -1.08
CA PRO A 52 -4.37 -14.99 -2.20
C PRO A 52 -4.95 -15.62 -3.47
N ASP A 53 -5.76 -16.67 -3.33
CA ASP A 53 -6.43 -17.40 -4.40
C ASP A 53 -7.40 -16.52 -5.21
N ILE A 54 -8.22 -15.73 -4.51
CA ILE A 54 -9.17 -14.79 -5.13
C ILE A 54 -8.40 -13.71 -5.90
N ILE A 55 -7.30 -13.20 -5.34
CA ILE A 55 -6.47 -12.19 -6.01
C ILE A 55 -5.80 -12.75 -7.27
N GLU A 56 -5.32 -14.00 -7.23
CA GLU A 56 -4.79 -14.65 -8.43
C GLU A 56 -5.85 -14.83 -9.52
N GLU A 57 -7.07 -15.22 -9.15
CA GLU A 57 -8.19 -15.35 -10.09
C GLU A 57 -8.58 -13.99 -10.68
N CYS A 58 -8.72 -12.94 -9.86
CA CYS A 58 -8.96 -11.58 -10.35
C CYS A 58 -7.88 -11.11 -11.33
N LYS A 59 -6.59 -11.42 -11.07
CA LYS A 59 -5.49 -11.07 -11.99
C LYS A 59 -5.61 -11.81 -13.31
N LYS A 60 -5.95 -13.10 -13.30
CA LYS A 60 -6.15 -13.90 -14.52
C LYS A 60 -7.28 -13.32 -15.38
N SER A 61 -8.40 -12.96 -14.76
CA SER A 61 -9.55 -12.39 -15.48
C SER A 61 -9.23 -11.01 -16.07
N LEU A 62 -8.52 -10.14 -15.35
CA LEU A 62 -8.06 -8.84 -15.87
C LEU A 62 -7.08 -8.98 -17.04
N ILE A 63 -6.15 -9.93 -16.97
CA ILE A 63 -5.22 -10.23 -18.08
C ILE A 63 -6.00 -10.75 -19.28
N PHE A 64 -6.98 -11.64 -19.05
CA PHE A 64 -7.83 -12.14 -20.11
C PHE A 64 -8.61 -11.02 -20.80
N GLU A 65 -9.20 -10.09 -20.04
CA GLU A 65 -9.91 -8.93 -20.60
C GLU A 65 -8.98 -8.06 -21.46
N TYR A 66 -7.76 -7.78 -20.99
CA TYR A 66 -6.78 -6.99 -21.73
C TYR A 66 -6.33 -7.68 -23.03
N VAL A 67 -6.12 -8.99 -23.01
CA VAL A 67 -5.63 -9.78 -24.15
C VAL A 67 -6.73 -10.03 -25.19
N THR A 68 -7.97 -10.23 -24.74
CA THR A 68 -9.08 -10.63 -25.63
C THR A 68 -10.01 -9.48 -26.01
N GLY A 69 -9.93 -8.35 -25.30
CA GLY A 69 -10.85 -7.23 -25.43
C GLY A 69 -12.29 -7.56 -25.00
N LYS A 70 -12.51 -8.73 -24.40
CA LYS A 70 -13.81 -9.19 -23.93
C LYS A 70 -13.76 -9.33 -22.42
N LYS A 71 -14.72 -8.69 -21.74
CA LYS A 71 -14.94 -8.91 -20.32
C LYS A 71 -15.38 -10.37 -20.13
N GLU A 72 -14.70 -11.11 -19.25
CA GLU A 72 -15.23 -12.41 -18.81
C GLU A 72 -16.52 -12.14 -18.05
N VAL A 73 -17.64 -12.44 -18.71
CA VAL A 73 -18.94 -12.43 -18.07
C VAL A 73 -19.10 -13.83 -17.48
N SER A 74 -18.92 -13.94 -16.16
CA SER A 74 -19.34 -15.12 -15.39
C SER A 74 -20.86 -15.28 -15.41
#